data_AF-Q8L0W4-F1
#
_entry.id   AF-Q8L0W4-F1
#
_cell.length_a   1.000
_cell.length_b   1.000
_cell.length_c   1.000
_cell.angle_alpha   90.00
_cell.angle_beta   90.00
_cell.angle_gamma   90.00
#
_symmetry.space_group_name_H-M   'P 1'
#
loop_
_entity.id
_entity.type
_entity.pdbx_description
1 polymer ?
#
loop_
_entity_poly.entity_id
_entity_poly.type
_entity_poly.pdbx_seq_one_letter_code
_entity_poly.pdbx_strand_id
1 'polypeptide(L)'
;MEKEISASVLIQLLHDLEDLEITNLESLVLEGAVKAGFVTKDDSVKNIYRRAWIKKVTEHANDAYRLEDVATGENLAATIDNVKVLLKARKQKVADTLELLAKQVIDATPPYSG
;
A
#
# COMPACT_ATOMS: atom_id res chain seq x y z
N MET A 1 -13.71 6.81 33.02
CA MET A 1 -13.57 8.18 32.54
C MET A 1 -13.35 8.07 31.04
N GLU A 2 -14.42 8.23 30.25
CA GLU A 2 -14.28 8.29 28.80
C GLU A 2 -13.47 9.54 28.47
N LYS A 3 -12.35 9.39 27.76
CA LYS A 3 -11.58 10.53 27.29
C LYS A 3 -12.43 11.24 26.25
N GLU A 4 -12.87 12.45 26.53
CA GLU A 4 -13.54 13.29 25.55
C GLU A 4 -12.61 13.44 24.33
N ILE A 5 -13.05 12.90 23.18
CA ILE A 5 -12.38 13.10 21.91
C ILE A 5 -12.76 14.50 21.44
N SER A 6 -11.77 15.38 21.26
CA SER A 6 -12.01 16.70 20.70
C SER A 6 -12.63 16.60 19.30
N ALA A 7 -13.54 17.50 18.96
CA ALA A 7 -14.21 17.53 17.67
C ALA A 7 -13.23 17.50 16.46
N SER A 8 -12.09 18.18 16.56
CA SER A 8 -11.05 18.17 15.52
C SER A 8 -10.47 16.77 15.26
N VAL A 9 -10.24 16.00 16.32
CA VAL A 9 -9.75 14.62 16.23
C VAL A 9 -10.83 13.72 15.61
N LEU A 10 -12.10 13.89 15.99
CA LEU A 10 -13.20 13.13 15.41
C LEU A 10 -13.32 13.37 13.90
N ILE A 11 -13.25 14.65 13.47
CA ILE A 11 -13.30 15.03 12.05
C ILE A 11 -12.13 14.40 11.28
N GLN A 12 -10.90 14.41 11.83
CA GLN A 12 -9.77 13.77 11.17
C GLN A 12 -9.97 12.26 11.03
N LEU A 13 -10.48 11.58 12.05
CA LEU A 13 -10.72 10.13 12.01
C LEU A 13 -11.79 9.76 10.99
N LEU A 14 -12.78 10.63 10.77
CA LEU A 14 -13.78 10.45 9.71
C LEU A 14 -13.16 10.58 8.32
N HIS A 15 -12.32 11.61 8.09
CA HIS A 15 -11.59 11.75 6.82
C HIS A 15 -10.65 10.57 6.56
N ASP A 16 -9.92 10.13 7.59
CA ASP A 16 -9.03 8.97 7.51
C ASP A 16 -9.79 7.68 7.14
N LEU A 17 -11.01 7.52 7.65
CA LEU A 17 -11.88 6.39 7.35
C LEU A 17 -12.42 6.46 5.92
N GLU A 18 -12.85 7.63 5.47
CA GLU A 18 -13.26 7.87 4.08
C GLU A 18 -12.10 7.54 3.12
N ASP A 19 -10.89 8.03 3.41
CA ASP A 19 -9.68 7.71 2.66
C ASP A 19 -9.41 6.20 2.61
N LEU A 20 -9.67 5.49 3.71
CA LEU A 20 -9.54 4.03 3.76
C LEU A 20 -10.50 3.33 2.80
N GLU A 21 -11.73 3.82 2.66
CA GLU A 21 -12.77 3.23 1.82
C GLU A 21 -12.60 3.55 0.33
N ILE A 22 -12.17 4.77 -0.01
CA ILE A 22 -12.07 5.22 -1.41
C ILE A 22 -10.75 4.84 -2.07
N THR A 23 -9.68 4.62 -1.30
CA THR A 23 -8.37 4.27 -1.85
C THR A 23 -8.09 2.77 -1.74
N ASN A 24 -7.37 2.23 -2.73
CA ASN A 24 -6.95 0.83 -2.76
C ASN A 24 -5.42 0.71 -2.75
N LEU A 25 -4.92 -0.49 -2.43
CA LEU A 25 -3.49 -0.76 -2.30
C LEU A 25 -2.74 -0.52 -3.62
N GLU A 26 -3.32 -0.91 -4.76
CA GLU A 26 -2.72 -0.74 -6.09
C GLU A 26 -2.42 0.73 -6.41
N SER A 27 -3.40 1.61 -6.22
CA SER A 27 -3.24 3.05 -6.44
C SER A 27 -2.15 3.65 -5.56
N LEU A 28 -2.07 3.23 -4.30
CA LEU A 28 -1.08 3.72 -3.33
C LEU A 28 0.34 3.24 -3.64
N VAL A 29 0.50 1.98 -4.02
CA VAL A 29 1.80 1.44 -4.45
C VAL A 29 2.26 2.13 -5.74
N LEU A 30 1.34 2.33 -6.70
CA LEU A 30 1.65 3.05 -7.93
C LEU A 30 2.07 4.50 -7.66
N GLU A 31 1.39 5.21 -6.76
CA GLU A 31 1.77 6.56 -6.35
C GLU A 31 3.18 6.57 -5.71
N GLY A 32 3.47 5.59 -4.85
CA GLY A 32 4.80 5.41 -4.26
C GLY A 32 5.89 5.19 -5.30
N ALA A 33 5.62 4.34 -6.30
CA ALA A 33 6.54 4.08 -7.41
C ALA A 33 6.77 5.33 -8.28
N VAL A 34 5.75 6.18 -8.45
CA VAL A 34 5.89 7.46 -9.13
C VAL A 34 6.74 8.44 -8.31
N LYS A 35 6.51 8.54 -7.00
CA LYS A 35 7.31 9.39 -6.10
C LYS A 35 8.78 8.97 -6.07
N ALA A 36 9.07 7.67 -6.16
CA ALA A 36 10.42 7.13 -6.24
C ALA A 36 11.08 7.29 -7.63
N GLY A 37 10.35 7.80 -8.64
CA GLY A 37 10.86 7.95 -10.00
C GLY A 37 11.02 6.63 -10.77
N PHE A 38 10.49 5.52 -10.24
CA PHE A 38 10.51 4.24 -10.94
C PHE A 38 9.57 4.23 -12.15
N VAL A 39 8.43 4.93 -12.04
CA VAL A 39 7.46 5.14 -13.13
C VAL A 39 7.17 6.63 -13.27
N THR A 40 7.03 7.11 -14.49
CA THR A 40 6.62 8.49 -14.78
C THR A 40 5.22 8.53 -15.41
N LYS A 41 4.62 9.72 -15.52
CA LYS A 41 3.25 9.91 -16.03
C LYS A 41 3.12 9.79 -17.55
N ASP A 42 4.22 9.69 -18.29
CA ASP A 42 4.18 9.47 -19.74
C ASP A 42 3.83 8.01 -20.09
N ASP A 43 3.22 7.86 -21.26
CA ASP A 43 2.81 6.58 -21.82
C ASP A 43 3.89 5.93 -22.69
N SER A 44 5.17 6.05 -22.29
CA SER A 44 6.20 5.25 -22.94
C SER A 44 5.95 3.76 -22.72
N VAL A 45 6.32 2.95 -23.72
CA VAL A 45 6.23 1.48 -23.66
C VAL A 45 6.85 0.93 -22.36
N LYS A 46 7.98 1.49 -21.93
CA LYS A 46 8.66 1.15 -20.69
C LYS A 46 7.79 1.42 -19.45
N ASN A 47 7.12 2.57 -19.37
CA ASN A 47 6.22 2.89 -18.26
C ASN A 47 4.96 2.03 -18.26
N ILE A 48 4.40 1.71 -19.42
CA ILE A 48 3.26 0.80 -19.55
C ILE A 48 3.61 -0.56 -18.93
N TYR A 49 4.75 -1.14 -19.31
CA TYR A 49 5.20 -2.42 -18.74
C TYR A 49 5.47 -2.33 -17.24
N ARG A 50 6.11 -1.26 -16.76
CA ARG A 50 6.36 -1.07 -15.32
C ARG A 50 5.07 -0.94 -14.52
N ARG A 51 4.07 -0.20 -15.02
CA ARG A 51 2.74 -0.09 -14.39
C ARG A 51 2.04 -1.44 -14.33
N ALA A 52 2.04 -2.19 -15.43
CA ALA A 52 1.47 -3.53 -15.47
C ALA A 52 2.17 -4.49 -14.49
N TRP A 53 3.49 -4.36 -14.35
CA TRP A 53 4.25 -5.16 -13.40
C TRP A 53 3.93 -4.80 -11.94
N ILE A 54 3.88 -3.51 -11.61
CA ILE A 54 3.46 -3.02 -10.28
C ILE A 54 2.09 -3.58 -9.93
N LYS A 55 1.13 -3.50 -10.86
CA LYS A 55 -0.21 -4.04 -10.67
C LYS A 55 -0.16 -5.53 -10.32
N LYS A 56 0.51 -6.34 -11.13
CA LYS A 56 0.60 -7.78 -10.93
C LYS A 56 1.24 -8.16 -9.58
N VAL A 57 2.34 -7.50 -9.21
CA VAL A 57 3.00 -7.76 -7.91
C VAL A 57 2.10 -7.34 -6.75
N THR A 58 1.39 -6.22 -6.88
CA THR A 58 0.46 -5.75 -5.85
C THR A 58 -0.74 -6.68 -5.70
N GLU A 59 -1.27 -7.23 -6.79
CA GLU A 59 -2.33 -8.26 -6.75
C GLU A 59 -1.88 -9.48 -5.95
N HIS A 60 -0.69 -10.02 -6.26
CA HIS A 60 -0.15 -11.17 -5.53
C HIS A 60 0.12 -10.88 -4.05
N ALA A 61 0.65 -9.69 -3.73
CA ALA A 61 0.84 -9.28 -2.34
C ALA A 61 -0.50 -9.15 -1.60
N ASN A 62 -1.51 -8.57 -2.25
CA ASN A 62 -2.84 -8.43 -1.67
C ASN A 62 -3.53 -9.77 -1.40
N ASP A 63 -3.37 -10.74 -2.29
CA ASP A 63 -3.88 -12.10 -2.07
C ASP A 63 -3.16 -12.78 -0.89
N ALA A 64 -1.84 -12.59 -0.76
CA ALA A 64 -1.08 -13.10 0.38
C ALA A 64 -1.52 -12.45 1.70
N TYR A 65 -1.74 -11.14 1.73
CA TYR A 65 -2.25 -10.44 2.91
C TYR A 65 -3.65 -10.93 3.31
N ARG A 66 -4.55 -11.15 2.34
CA ARG A 66 -5.87 -11.71 2.64
C ARG A 66 -5.79 -13.11 3.24
N LEU A 67 -4.86 -13.93 2.77
CA LEU A 67 -4.62 -15.25 3.33
C LEU A 67 -4.12 -15.15 4.78
N GLU A 68 -3.20 -14.23 5.06
CA GLU A 68 -2.69 -13.94 6.41
C GLU A 68 -3.79 -13.44 7.34
N ASP A 69 -4.61 -12.48 6.90
CA ASP A 69 -5.73 -11.92 7.66
C ASP A 69 -6.74 -13.03 8.06
N VAL A 70 -6.99 -14.00 7.15
CA VAL A 70 -7.84 -15.18 7.44
C VAL A 70 -7.17 -16.16 8.40
N ALA A 71 -5.88 -16.42 8.24
CA ALA A 71 -5.15 -17.38 9.06
C ALA A 71 -4.97 -16.91 10.51
N THR A 72 -4.79 -15.60 10.71
CA THR A 72 -4.60 -14.97 12.02
C THR A 72 -5.91 -14.60 12.72
N GLY A 73 -7.00 -14.47 11.95
CA GLY A 73 -8.28 -13.98 12.46
C GLY A 73 -8.32 -12.48 12.71
N GLU A 74 -7.31 -11.72 12.25
CA GLU A 74 -7.16 -10.28 12.47
C GLU A 74 -7.89 -9.42 11.41
N ASN A 75 -9.12 -9.81 11.03
CA ASN A 75 -9.92 -9.00 10.10
C ASN A 75 -10.64 -7.86 10.85
N LEU A 76 -9.93 -6.76 11.08
CA LEU A 76 -10.48 -5.57 11.74
C LEU A 76 -11.48 -4.83 10.83
N ALA A 77 -12.66 -4.53 11.38
CA ALA A 77 -13.65 -3.70 10.71
C ALA A 77 -13.17 -2.25 10.59
N ALA A 78 -13.49 -1.60 9.47
CA ALA A 78 -13.23 -0.19 9.20
C ALA A 78 -14.14 0.70 10.08
N THR A 79 -13.71 0.96 11.29
CA THR A 79 -14.39 1.82 12.27
C THR A 79 -13.44 2.89 12.80
N ILE A 80 -13.99 3.94 13.41
CA ILE A 80 -13.21 5.03 14.04
C ILE A 80 -12.21 4.46 15.07
N ASP A 81 -12.58 3.41 15.80
CA ASP A 81 -11.71 2.78 16.81
C ASP A 81 -10.50 2.09 16.17
N ASN A 82 -10.68 1.54 14.97
CA ASN A 82 -9.65 0.75 14.26
C ASN A 82 -8.88 1.56 13.21
N VAL A 83 -9.37 2.74 12.81
CA VAL A 83 -8.87 3.51 11.65
C VAL A 83 -7.36 3.74 11.69
N LYS A 84 -6.79 4.04 12.86
CA LYS A 84 -5.35 4.26 13.02
C LYS A 84 -4.53 2.99 12.79
N VAL A 85 -5.04 1.86 13.27
CA VAL A 85 -4.39 0.55 13.10
C VAL A 85 -4.44 0.14 11.63
N LEU A 86 -5.62 0.28 11.02
CA LEU A 86 -5.83 0.00 9.59
C LEU A 86 -4.96 0.87 8.68
N LEU A 87 -4.85 2.17 8.97
CA LEU A 87 -3.96 3.08 8.25
C LEU A 87 -2.49 2.67 8.38
N LYS A 88 -2.04 2.29 9.58
CA LYS A 88 -0.68 1.82 9.80
C LYS A 88 -0.41 0.53 9.03
N ALA A 89 -1.31 -0.45 9.12
CA ALA A 89 -1.22 -1.71 8.39
C ALA A 89 -1.18 -1.47 6.88
N ARG A 90 -2.03 -0.60 6.35
CA ARG A 90 -2.03 -0.22 4.93
C ARG A 90 -0.72 0.42 4.51
N LYS A 91 -0.17 1.36 5.29
CA LYS A 91 1.14 1.97 5.01
C LYS A 91 2.25 0.93 4.98
N GLN A 92 2.22 -0.06 5.89
CA GLN A 92 3.17 -1.15 5.90
C GLN A 92 3.02 -2.03 4.64
N LYS A 93 1.80 -2.45 4.30
CA LYS A 93 1.51 -3.23 3.08
C LYS A 93 2.02 -2.53 1.81
N VAL A 94 1.91 -1.20 1.72
CA VAL A 94 2.50 -0.40 0.62
C VAL A 94 4.03 -0.49 0.62
N ALA A 95 4.67 -0.24 1.77
CA ALA A 95 6.12 -0.26 1.90
C ALA A 95 6.72 -1.63 1.55
N ASP A 96 6.13 -2.71 2.08
CA ASP A 96 6.55 -4.09 1.83
C ASP A 96 6.42 -4.44 0.35
N THR A 97 5.34 -4.01 -0.31
CA THR A 97 5.14 -4.24 -1.75
C THR A 97 6.19 -3.50 -2.59
N LEU A 98 6.52 -2.26 -2.22
CA LEU A 98 7.59 -1.50 -2.89
C LEU A 98 8.98 -2.14 -2.66
N GLU A 99 9.23 -2.67 -1.47
CA GLU A 99 10.46 -3.38 -1.16
C GLU A 99 10.59 -4.68 -1.97
N LEU A 100 9.50 -5.45 -2.09
CA LEU A 100 9.45 -6.64 -2.95
C LEU A 100 9.76 -6.29 -4.41
N LEU A 101 9.18 -5.21 -4.93
CA LEU A 101 9.49 -4.71 -6.27
C LEU A 101 10.98 -4.35 -6.41
N ALA A 102 11.55 -3.63 -5.43
CA ALA A 102 12.95 -3.23 -5.46
C ALA A 102 13.90 -4.44 -5.42
N LYS A 103 13.63 -5.43 -4.55
CA LYS A 103 14.39 -6.68 -4.45
C LYS A 103 14.41 -7.43 -5.77
N GLN A 104 13.25 -7.60 -6.41
CA GLN A 104 13.17 -8.28 -7.71
C GLN A 104 13.97 -7.57 -8.81
N VAL A 105 14.05 -6.23 -8.79
CA VAL A 105 14.92 -5.48 -9.72
C VAL A 105 16.40 -5.75 -9.44
N ILE A 106 16.81 -5.75 -8.16
CA ILE A 106 18.19 -6.03 -7.76
C ILE A 106 18.58 -7.46 -8.14
N ASP A 107 17.75 -8.45 -7.83
CA ASP A 107 18.00 -9.88 -8.11
C ASP A 107 18.07 -10.17 -9.62
N ALA A 108 17.33 -9.43 -10.44
CA ALA A 108 17.37 -9.53 -11.89
C ALA A 108 18.56 -8.78 -12.51
N THR A 109 19.29 -7.96 -11.74
CA THR A 109 20.46 -7.23 -12.22
C THR A 109 21.67 -8.15 -12.17
N PRO A 110 22.34 -8.43 -13.30
CA PRO A 110 23.52 -9.29 -13.29
C PRO A 110 24.60 -8.70 -12.37
N PRO A 111 25.37 -9.53 -11.65
CA PRO A 111 26.44 -9.04 -10.79
C PRO A 111 27.41 -8.22 -11.64
N TYR A 112 27.79 -7.05 -11.12
CA TYR A 112 28.74 -6.17 -11.79
C TYR A 112 30.09 -6.89 -11.94
N SER A 113 30.37 -7.36 -13.14
CA SER A 113 31.68 -7.88 -13.53
C SER A 113 32.60 -6.70 -13.85
N GLY A 114 33.10 -6.05 -12.79
CA GLY A 114 34.27 -5.17 -12.90
C GLY A 114 35.52 -5.96 -13.26
#